data_AF-A0A7C5R2F2-F1
#
_entry.id   AF-A0A7C5R2F2-F1
#
_cell.length_a   1.000
_cell.length_b   1.000
_cell.length_c   1.000
_cell.angle_alpha   90.00
_cell.angle_beta   90.00
_cell.angle_gamma   90.00
#
_symmetry.space_group_name_H-M   'P 1'
#
loop_
_entity.id
_entity.type
_entity.pdbx_description
1 polymer ?
#
loop_
_entity_poly.entity_id
_entity_poly.type
_entity_poly.pdbx_seq_one_letter_code
_entity_poly.pdbx_strand_id
1 'polypeptide(L)'
;MGRLSVEKGKRGEREAAAAIRRLFATEARRGRQYHGREEAPDILTGIAGVHFEVKRTEALHLYHAIEQAAADAGKNVPVVLHRRNKRPWVAIVRLDDLPDLAVQLYLTLAGLVPLKTPRTCLKCDRWFGSDGPANRICPPCSRENDERYGEMDERWLAAQRGRKYRNGEPLP
;
A
#
# COMPACT_ATOMS: atom_id res chain seq x y z
N MET A 1 -2.02 10.99 23.13
CA MET A 1 -0.71 10.53 22.58
C MET A 1 0.13 11.76 22.20
N GLY A 2 1.39 11.87 22.63
CA GLY A 2 2.22 13.05 22.38
C GLY A 2 2.81 13.13 20.95
N ARG A 3 3.05 14.34 20.45
CA ARG A 3 3.56 14.62 19.08
C ARG A 3 4.83 13.86 18.70
N LEU A 4 5.73 13.63 19.66
CA LEU A 4 6.97 12.86 19.47
C LEU A 4 6.73 11.36 19.21
N SER A 5 5.70 10.79 19.84
CA SER A 5 5.31 9.39 19.64
C SER A 5 4.76 9.18 18.22
N VAL A 6 3.95 10.13 17.74
CA VAL A 6 3.38 10.12 16.39
C VAL A 6 4.47 10.20 15.31
N GLU A 7 5.43 11.13 15.43
CA GLU A 7 6.53 11.22 14.46
C GLU A 7 7.46 9.99 14.51
N LYS A 8 7.67 9.38 15.68
CA LYS A 8 8.40 8.11 15.82
C LYS A 8 7.68 6.98 15.08
N GLY A 9 6.36 6.89 15.19
CA GLY A 9 5.51 5.93 14.45
C GLY A 9 5.66 6.10 12.94
N LYS A 10 5.41 7.32 12.43
CA LYS A 10 5.57 7.63 11.00
C LYS A 10 6.95 7.30 10.46
N ARG A 11 8.00 7.57 11.23
CA ARG A 11 9.38 7.22 10.87
C ARG A 11 9.61 5.71 10.88
N GLY A 12 9.02 5.00 11.85
CA GLY A 12 9.01 3.54 11.89
C GLY A 12 8.39 2.91 10.64
N GLU A 13 7.20 3.35 10.25
CA GLU A 13 6.52 2.88 9.04
C GLU A 13 7.35 3.13 7.77
N ARG A 14 8.00 4.30 7.64
CA ARG A 14 8.91 4.56 6.50
C ARG A 14 10.14 3.65 6.48
N GLU A 15 10.74 3.42 7.64
CA GLU A 15 11.90 2.52 7.79
C GLU A 15 11.52 1.05 7.48
N ALA A 16 10.35 0.61 7.93
CA ALA A 16 9.82 -0.72 7.64
C ALA A 16 9.52 -0.90 6.14
N ALA A 17 8.86 0.07 5.50
CA ALA A 17 8.65 0.06 4.05
C ALA A 17 9.97 -0.06 3.28
N ALA A 18 11.00 0.70 3.68
CA ALA A 18 12.31 0.61 3.04
C ALA A 18 12.97 -0.77 3.22
N ALA A 19 12.80 -1.40 4.40
CA ALA A 19 13.28 -2.76 4.63
C ALA A 19 12.57 -3.79 3.73
N ILE A 20 11.24 -3.69 3.59
CA ILE A 20 10.45 -4.55 2.69
C ILE A 20 10.94 -4.40 1.25
N ARG A 21 11.11 -3.16 0.76
CA ARG A 21 11.61 -2.92 -0.60
C ARG A 21 12.94 -3.60 -0.86
N ARG A 22 13.88 -3.45 0.08
CA ARG A 22 15.21 -4.02 -0.02
C ARG A 22 15.20 -5.55 0.02
N LEU A 23 14.40 -6.16 0.90
CA LEU A 23 14.42 -7.61 1.14
C LEU A 23 13.66 -8.39 0.06
N PHE A 24 12.57 -7.83 -0.45
CA PHE A 24 11.66 -8.56 -1.33
C PHE A 24 11.63 -8.01 -2.76
N ALA A 25 12.52 -7.07 -3.09
CA ALA A 25 12.64 -6.45 -4.41
C ALA A 25 11.29 -5.96 -4.97
N THR A 26 10.42 -5.50 -4.07
CA THR A 26 9.05 -5.09 -4.36
C THR A 26 8.82 -3.67 -3.89
N GLU A 27 7.80 -3.02 -4.41
CA GLU A 27 7.45 -1.69 -3.95
C GLU A 27 6.76 -1.75 -2.58
N ALA A 28 7.09 -0.80 -1.72
CA ALA A 28 6.43 -0.62 -0.43
C ALA A 28 6.51 0.83 0.02
N ARG A 29 5.45 1.34 0.64
CA ARG A 29 5.40 2.70 1.21
C ARG A 29 4.46 2.74 2.41
N ARG A 30 4.67 3.73 3.26
CA ARG A 30 3.77 4.05 4.37
C ARG A 30 2.34 4.33 3.85
N GLY A 31 1.32 3.78 4.51
CA GLY A 31 -0.07 4.18 4.30
C GLY A 31 -0.31 5.63 4.74
N ARG A 32 -1.08 6.37 3.96
CA ARG A 32 -1.56 7.70 4.37
C ARG A 32 -3.09 7.67 4.38
N GLN A 33 -3.67 8.02 5.52
CA GLN A 33 -5.07 8.41 5.59
C GLN A 33 -5.23 9.72 4.80
N TYR A 34 -6.04 9.69 3.76
CA TYR A 34 -6.50 10.89 3.05
C TYR A 34 -7.94 11.17 3.48
N HIS A 35 -8.30 12.46 3.56
CA HIS A 35 -9.58 12.98 4.05
C HIS A 35 -10.78 12.07 3.74
N GLY A 36 -11.34 11.47 4.80
CA GLY A 36 -12.65 10.80 4.74
C GLY A 36 -12.67 9.30 4.43
N ARG A 37 -11.54 8.58 4.40
CA ARG A 37 -11.54 7.11 4.33
C ARG A 37 -11.04 6.48 5.63
N GLU A 38 -11.82 5.54 6.15
CA GLU A 38 -11.45 4.70 7.29
C GLU A 38 -10.24 3.82 6.94
N GLU A 39 -9.35 3.71 7.93
CA GLU A 39 -8.24 2.76 8.10
C GLU A 39 -7.40 2.46 6.85
N ALA A 40 -6.27 3.19 6.73
CA ALA A 40 -5.21 2.84 5.80
C ALA A 40 -4.20 1.93 6.52
N PRO A 41 -3.78 0.79 5.92
CA PRO A 41 -2.79 -0.08 6.53
C PRO A 41 -1.46 0.66 6.72
N ASP A 42 -0.71 0.31 7.77
CA ASP A 42 0.59 0.93 8.09
C ASP A 42 1.53 0.93 6.88
N ILE A 43 1.59 -0.18 6.15
CA ILE A 43 2.35 -0.34 4.91
C ILE A 43 1.45 -0.77 3.75
N LEU A 44 1.55 -0.04 2.63
CA LEU A 44 1.11 -0.49 1.32
C LEU A 44 2.29 -1.15 0.62
N THR A 45 2.14 -2.38 0.14
CA THR A 45 3.22 -3.17 -0.45
C THR A 45 2.74 -4.00 -1.65
N GLY A 46 3.66 -4.32 -2.56
CA GLY A 46 3.43 -5.24 -3.67
C GLY A 46 3.45 -6.72 -3.29
N ILE A 47 3.68 -7.07 -2.01
CA ILE A 47 3.50 -8.43 -1.51
C ILE A 47 2.00 -8.69 -1.41
N ALA A 48 1.46 -9.46 -2.36
CA ALA A 48 0.05 -9.82 -2.37
C ALA A 48 -0.30 -10.70 -1.17
N GLY A 49 -1.53 -10.56 -0.65
CA GLY A 49 -2.04 -11.44 0.41
C GLY A 49 -1.40 -11.26 1.78
N VAL A 50 -0.60 -10.21 2.01
CA VAL A 50 0.06 -9.94 3.30
C VAL A 50 -0.31 -8.55 3.82
N HIS A 51 -0.67 -8.49 5.10
CA HIS A 51 -0.94 -7.25 5.82
C HIS A 51 0.17 -7.03 6.86
N PHE A 52 0.78 -5.85 6.86
CA PHE A 52 1.86 -5.49 7.79
C PHE A 52 1.40 -4.43 8.79
N GLU A 53 1.57 -4.73 10.09
CA GLU A 53 1.40 -3.81 11.21
C GLU A 53 2.77 -3.43 11.78
N VAL A 54 3.09 -2.14 11.94
CA VAL A 54 4.44 -1.67 12.29
C VAL A 54 4.51 -1.12 13.71
N LYS A 55 5.22 -1.81 14.60
CA LYS A 55 5.43 -1.41 16.00
C LYS A 55 6.88 -0.98 16.28
N ARG A 56 7.16 0.31 16.16
CA ARG A 56 8.44 0.91 16.59
C ARG A 56 8.40 1.40 18.05
N THR A 57 8.51 0.45 18.97
CA THR A 57 8.39 0.66 20.42
C THR A 57 9.54 -0.03 21.19
N GLU A 58 9.80 0.40 22.42
CA GLU A 58 10.81 -0.24 23.28
C GLU A 58 10.30 -1.53 23.92
N ALA A 59 9.01 -1.58 24.24
CA ALA A 59 8.31 -2.74 24.78
C ALA A 59 7.11 -3.05 23.89
N LEU A 60 7.01 -4.30 23.45
CA LEU A 60 5.93 -4.79 22.61
C LEU A 60 4.97 -5.64 23.44
N HIS A 61 3.69 -5.29 23.41
CA HIS A 61 2.63 -6.17 23.89
C HIS A 61 2.26 -7.15 22.77
N LEU A 62 2.94 -8.29 22.73
CA LEU A 62 2.97 -9.22 21.59
C LEU A 62 1.58 -9.62 21.10
N TYR A 63 0.76 -10.23 21.97
CA TYR A 63 -0.54 -10.76 21.58
C TYR A 63 -1.52 -9.68 21.15
N HIS A 64 -1.58 -8.56 21.87
CA HIS A 64 -2.37 -7.40 21.44
C HIS A 64 -1.95 -6.88 20.05
N ALA A 65 -0.65 -6.84 19.75
CA ALA A 65 -0.19 -6.41 18.42
C ALA A 65 -0.60 -7.40 17.32
N ILE A 66 -0.54 -8.71 17.60
CA ILE A 66 -0.99 -9.77 16.69
C ILE A 66 -2.51 -9.71 16.48
N GLU A 67 -3.29 -9.52 17.55
CA GLU A 67 -4.75 -9.38 17.50
C GLU A 67 -5.18 -8.18 16.67
N GLN A 68 -4.54 -7.02 16.89
CA GLN A 68 -4.78 -5.83 16.09
C GLN A 68 -4.46 -6.08 14.61
N ALA A 69 -3.28 -6.64 14.32
CA ALA A 69 -2.90 -6.97 12.93
C ALA A 69 -3.89 -7.95 12.29
N ALA A 70 -4.38 -8.94 13.03
CA ALA A 70 -5.33 -9.93 12.55
C ALA A 70 -6.71 -9.32 12.26
N ALA A 71 -7.18 -8.41 13.12
CA ALA A 71 -8.43 -7.68 12.89
C ALA A 71 -8.36 -6.81 11.62
N ASP A 72 -7.23 -6.12 11.42
CA ASP A 72 -7.04 -5.18 10.31
C ASP A 72 -6.68 -5.90 8.98
N ALA A 73 -6.20 -7.15 9.04
CA ALA A 73 -5.73 -7.88 7.86
C ALA A 73 -6.85 -8.38 6.94
N GLY A 74 -8.07 -8.57 7.45
CA GLY A 74 -9.18 -9.15 6.72
C GLY A 74 -8.85 -10.58 6.23
N LYS A 75 -8.69 -10.75 4.91
CA LYS A 75 -8.32 -12.04 4.29
C LYS A 75 -6.81 -12.22 4.10
N ASN A 76 -6.00 -11.21 4.39
CA ASN A 76 -4.56 -11.27 4.22
C ASN A 76 -3.89 -11.91 5.44
N VAL A 77 -2.66 -12.39 5.26
CA VAL A 77 -1.84 -12.90 6.36
C VAL A 77 -1.35 -11.74 7.23
N PRO A 78 -1.68 -11.70 8.54
CA PRO A 78 -1.23 -10.65 9.44
C PRO A 78 0.23 -10.84 9.86
N VAL A 79 1.04 -9.80 9.70
CA VAL A 79 2.45 -9.80 10.11
C VAL A 79 2.77 -8.54 10.89
N VAL A 80 3.29 -8.71 12.11
CA VAL A 80 3.78 -7.60 12.92
C VAL A 80 5.27 -7.39 12.66
N LEU A 81 5.64 -6.19 12.20
CA LEU A 81 7.03 -5.74 12.13
C LEU A 81 7.36 -4.95 13.39
N HIS A 82 8.23 -5.52 14.22
CA HIS A 82 8.68 -4.88 15.45
C HIS A 82 10.12 -4.40 15.34
N ARG A 83 10.39 -3.21 15.91
CA ARG A 83 11.76 -2.76 16.13
C ARG A 83 11.88 -1.86 17.35
N ARG A 84 12.73 -2.29 18.27
CA ARG A 84 13.28 -1.49 19.36
C ARG A 84 14.41 -0.57 18.86
N ASN A 85 14.64 0.56 19.55
CA ASN A 85 15.78 1.42 19.24
C ASN A 85 17.10 0.61 19.24
N LYS A 86 17.96 0.90 18.25
CA LYS A 86 19.27 0.25 18.06
C LYS A 86 19.24 -1.28 17.89
N ARG A 87 18.07 -1.86 17.58
CA ARG A 87 17.91 -3.28 17.25
C ARG A 87 17.52 -3.45 15.77
N PRO A 88 17.77 -4.63 15.18
CA PRO A 88 17.24 -4.98 13.87
C PRO A 88 15.71 -5.06 13.89
N TRP A 89 15.10 -5.03 12.71
CA TRP A 89 13.68 -5.37 12.55
C TRP A 89 13.48 -6.88 12.76
N VAL A 90 12.37 -7.24 13.40
CA VAL A 90 11.89 -8.62 13.47
C VAL A 90 10.48 -8.69 12.90
N ALA A 91 10.18 -9.78 12.19
CA ALA A 91 8.83 -10.10 11.73
C ALA A 91 8.24 -11.16 12.66
N ILE A 92 7.00 -10.97 13.06
CA ILE A 92 6.28 -11.83 13.98
C ILE A 92 4.98 -12.24 13.29
N VAL A 93 4.73 -13.54 13.22
CA VAL A 93 3.56 -14.16 12.61
C VAL A 93 3.09 -15.31 13.50
N ARG A 94 1.79 -15.60 13.54
CA ARG A 94 1.31 -16.80 14.23
C ARG A 94 1.83 -18.02 13.49
N LEU A 95 2.08 -19.10 14.22
CA LEU A 95 2.60 -20.32 13.62
C LEU A 95 1.65 -20.87 12.55
N ASP A 96 0.34 -20.76 12.77
CA ASP A 96 -0.68 -21.25 11.84
C ASP A 96 -0.74 -20.43 10.53
N ASP A 97 -0.37 -19.14 10.56
CA ASP A 97 -0.33 -18.29 9.36
C ASP A 97 1.02 -18.39 8.61
N LEU A 98 2.03 -19.03 9.22
CA LEU A 98 3.40 -19.08 8.70
C LEU A 98 3.50 -19.76 7.31
N PRO A 99 2.81 -20.88 7.02
CA PRO A 99 2.85 -21.50 5.70
C PRO A 99 2.35 -20.57 4.60
N ASP A 100 1.22 -19.89 4.84
CA ASP A 100 0.64 -18.95 3.88
C ASP A 100 1.55 -17.76 3.65
N LEU A 101 2.15 -17.22 4.72
CA LEU A 101 3.16 -16.16 4.61
C LEU A 101 4.33 -16.63 3.72
N ALA A 102 4.87 -17.82 3.98
CA ALA A 102 6.01 -18.35 3.23
C ALA A 102 5.70 -18.45 1.73
N VAL A 103 4.50 -18.92 1.36
CA VAL A 103 4.03 -18.99 -0.03
C VAL A 103 3.98 -17.59 -0.66
N GLN A 104 3.34 -16.62 -0.02
CA GLN A 104 3.23 -15.27 -0.58
C GLN A 104 4.60 -14.60 -0.78
N LEU A 105 5.52 -14.77 0.19
CA LEU A 105 6.88 -14.25 0.08
C LEU A 105 7.66 -14.92 -1.05
N TYR A 106 7.55 -16.25 -1.19
CA TYR A 106 8.19 -16.98 -2.28
C TYR A 106 7.68 -16.52 -3.65
N LEU A 107 6.36 -16.45 -3.83
CA LEU A 107 5.78 -16.04 -5.11
C LEU A 107 6.17 -14.60 -5.48
N THR A 108 6.30 -13.72 -4.48
CA THR A 108 6.80 -12.35 -4.67
C THR A 108 8.26 -12.36 -5.14
N LEU A 109 9.13 -13.09 -4.43
CA LEU A 109 10.57 -13.16 -4.75
C LEU A 109 10.85 -13.82 -6.10
N ALA A 110 10.07 -14.83 -6.47
CA ALA A 110 10.19 -15.54 -7.73
C ALA A 110 9.62 -14.75 -8.93
N GLY A 111 8.96 -13.60 -8.68
CA GLY A 111 8.29 -12.82 -9.73
C GLY A 111 7.10 -13.55 -10.37
N LEU A 112 6.58 -14.59 -9.71
CA LEU A 112 5.50 -15.45 -10.21
C LEU A 112 4.11 -14.90 -9.90
N VAL A 113 4.01 -13.91 -9.01
CA VAL A 113 2.88 -12.98 -8.99
C VAL A 113 3.22 -11.85 -9.97
N PRO A 114 2.35 -11.48 -10.93
CA PRO A 114 2.57 -10.26 -11.68
C PRO A 114 2.64 -9.11 -10.66
N LEU A 115 3.85 -8.60 -10.44
CA LEU A 115 4.07 -7.38 -9.67
C LEU A 115 3.42 -6.26 -10.46
N LYS A 116 2.11 -6.08 -10.27
CA LYS A 116 1.41 -4.94 -10.83
C LYS A 116 2.18 -3.72 -10.36
N THR A 117 2.76 -2.96 -11.29
CA THR A 117 3.54 -1.78 -10.93
C THR A 117 2.63 -0.91 -10.09
N PRO A 118 2.95 -0.67 -8.82
CA PRO A 118 2.03 0.04 -7.98
C PRO A 118 2.09 1.52 -8.30
N ARG A 119 0.91 2.10 -8.50
CA ARG A 119 0.79 3.49 -8.92
C ARG A 119 -0.16 4.25 -8.04
N THR A 120 0.06 5.55 -8.01
CA THR A 120 -0.88 6.51 -7.44
C THR A 120 -1.80 6.96 -8.57
N CYS A 121 -3.10 6.81 -8.35
CA CYS A 121 -4.12 7.29 -9.28
C CYS A 121 -3.98 8.81 -9.45
N LEU A 122 -3.88 9.32 -10.68
CA LEU A 122 -3.79 10.76 -10.92
C LEU A 122 -5.11 11.51 -10.63
N LYS A 123 -6.24 10.79 -10.57
CA LYS A 123 -7.57 11.38 -10.34
C LYS A 123 -7.94 11.45 -8.86
N CYS A 124 -7.66 10.40 -8.10
CA CYS A 124 -8.11 10.27 -6.70
C CYS A 124 -7.00 9.95 -5.71
N ASP A 125 -5.74 9.96 -6.16
CA ASP A 125 -4.56 9.62 -5.37
C ASP A 125 -4.55 8.21 -4.75
N ARG A 126 -5.55 7.36 -5.08
CA ARG A 126 -5.63 5.97 -4.60
C ARG A 126 -4.49 5.13 -5.18
N TRP A 127 -3.90 4.29 -4.33
CA TRP A 127 -2.93 3.30 -4.75
C TRP A 127 -3.61 2.11 -5.46
N PHE A 128 -3.08 1.69 -6.61
CA PHE A 128 -3.58 0.53 -7.34
C PHE A 128 -2.45 -0.14 -8.14
N GLY A 129 -2.61 -1.44 -8.38
CA GLY A 129 -1.71 -2.19 -9.27
C GLY A 129 -2.06 -1.94 -10.75
N SER A 130 -1.05 -1.65 -11.57
CA SER A 130 -1.19 -1.45 -13.02
C SER A 130 -0.27 -2.38 -13.82
N ASP A 131 -0.75 -2.87 -14.97
CA ASP A 131 -0.08 -3.88 -15.80
C ASP A 131 0.79 -3.28 -16.94
N GLY A 132 0.79 -1.96 -17.19
CA GLY A 132 1.63 -1.31 -18.21
C GLY A 132 1.74 0.21 -18.05
N PRO A 133 2.65 0.95 -18.71
CA PRO A 133 2.99 2.37 -18.46
C PRO A 133 1.85 3.38 -18.72
N ALA A 134 0.83 3.00 -19.48
CA ALA A 134 -0.07 3.94 -20.13
C ALA A 134 -1.23 4.46 -19.27
N ASN A 135 -1.68 3.72 -18.24
CA ASN A 135 -2.82 4.17 -17.42
C ASN A 135 -2.40 4.36 -15.95
N ARG A 136 -2.50 5.61 -15.47
CA ARG A 136 -2.32 5.98 -14.06
C ARG A 136 -3.65 6.34 -13.39
N ILE A 137 -4.77 5.84 -13.91
CA ILE A 137 -6.10 5.98 -13.32
C ILE A 137 -6.52 4.63 -12.74
N CYS A 138 -6.96 4.59 -11.48
CA CYS A 138 -7.38 3.35 -10.85
C CYS A 138 -8.70 2.83 -11.46
N PRO A 139 -9.01 1.52 -11.37
CA PRO A 139 -10.20 0.94 -12.01
C PRO A 139 -11.54 1.62 -11.64
N PRO A 140 -11.78 2.06 -10.39
CA PRO A 140 -12.98 2.85 -10.06
C PRO A 140 -13.04 4.19 -10.82
N CYS A 141 -11.93 4.93 -10.87
CA CYS A 141 -11.88 6.21 -11.56
C CYS A 141 -11.90 6.06 -13.08
N SER A 142 -11.43 4.92 -13.62
CA SER A 142 -11.56 4.60 -15.04
C SER A 142 -13.03 4.42 -15.40
N ARG A 143 -13.78 3.63 -14.63
CA ARG A 143 -15.23 3.46 -14.82
C ARG A 143 -16.00 4.77 -14.78
N GLU A 144 -15.69 5.63 -13.81
CA GLU A 144 -16.30 6.97 -13.72
C GLU A 144 -15.97 7.84 -14.95
N ASN A 145 -14.75 7.72 -15.50
CA ASN A 145 -14.40 8.42 -16.73
C ASN A 145 -15.16 7.84 -17.95
N ASP A 146 -15.30 6.52 -18.02
CA ASP A 146 -16.03 5.83 -19.09
C ASP A 146 -17.51 6.22 -19.06
N GLU A 147 -18.13 6.27 -17.87
CA GLU A 147 -19.51 6.73 -17.67
C GLU A 147 -19.71 8.20 -18.09
N ARG A 148 -18.71 9.06 -17.81
CA ARG A 148 -18.84 10.51 -18.04
C ARG A 148 -18.46 10.95 -19.45
N TYR A 149 -17.54 10.23 -20.08
CA TYR A 149 -16.91 10.65 -21.35
C TYR A 149 -16.89 9.56 -22.42
N GLY A 150 -17.38 8.34 -22.15
CA GLY A 150 -17.33 7.21 -23.08
C GLY A 150 -18.13 7.40 -24.36
N GLU A 151 -19.11 8.31 -24.36
CA GLU A 151 -19.93 8.66 -25.53
C GLU A 151 -19.46 9.94 -26.25
N MET A 152 -18.36 10.57 -25.80
CA MET A 152 -17.88 11.80 -26.40
C MET A 152 -17.23 11.55 -27.77
N ASP A 153 -17.44 12.47 -28.70
CA ASP A 153 -16.91 12.35 -30.06
C ASP A 153 -15.37 12.44 -30.12
N GLU A 154 -14.81 11.95 -31.23
CA GLU A 154 -13.36 11.87 -31.42
C GLU A 154 -12.70 13.27 -31.50
N ARG A 155 -13.45 14.30 -31.92
CA ARG A 155 -12.98 15.70 -31.94
C ARG A 155 -12.79 16.23 -30.53
N TRP A 156 -13.73 15.97 -29.63
CA TRP A 156 -13.64 16.36 -28.23
C TRP A 156 -12.50 15.62 -27.53
N LEU A 157 -12.38 14.30 -27.73
CA LEU A 157 -11.28 13.49 -27.18
C LEU A 157 -9.91 13.99 -27.67
N ALA A 158 -9.79 14.33 -28.96
CA ALA A 158 -8.56 14.91 -29.51
C ALA A 158 -8.17 16.24 -28.86
N ALA A 159 -9.15 17.11 -28.56
CA ALA A 159 -8.93 18.39 -27.89
C ALA A 159 -8.48 18.27 -26.42
N GLN A 160 -8.76 17.13 -25.77
CA GLN A 160 -8.30 16.86 -24.41
C GLN A 160 -6.94 16.13 -24.34
N ARG A 161 -6.40 15.60 -25.46
CA ARG A 161 -5.10 14.90 -25.45
C ARG A 161 -3.99 15.83 -24.99
N GLY A 162 -3.12 15.33 -24.10
CA GLY A 162 -1.98 16.09 -23.56
C GLY A 162 -2.34 17.06 -22.42
N ARG A 163 -3.63 17.35 -22.19
CA ARG A 163 -4.07 18.10 -21.00
C ARG A 163 -3.92 17.22 -19.76
N LYS A 164 -3.25 17.73 -18.75
CA LYS A 164 -3.15 17.07 -17.45
C LYS A 164 -4.31 17.55 -16.60
N TYR A 165 -4.90 16.67 -15.80
CA TYR A 165 -5.97 17.02 -14.88
C TYR A 165 -5.57 16.61 -13.48
N ARG A 166 -6.02 17.37 -12.48
CA ARG A 166 -5.93 17.02 -11.07
C ARG A 166 -7.31 17.18 -10.46
N ASN A 167 -7.84 16.12 -9.86
CA ASN A 167 -9.19 16.08 -9.28
C ASN A 167 -10.31 16.47 -10.26
N GLY A 168 -10.14 16.19 -11.56
CA GLY A 168 -11.11 16.53 -12.61
C GLY A 168 -10.95 17.94 -13.20
N GLU A 169 -10.11 18.79 -12.60
CA GLU A 169 -9.80 20.13 -13.12
C GLU A 169 -8.56 20.09 -14.01
N PRO A 170 -8.54 20.80 -15.17
CA PRO A 170 -7.35 20.90 -16.00
C PRO A 170 -6.23 21.64 -15.25
N LEU A 171 -5.03 21.06 -15.25
CA LEU A 171 -3.82 21.74 -14.83
C LEU A 171 -3.38 22.73 -15.92
N PRO A 172 -2.78 23.87 -15.53
CA PRO A 172 -2.18 24.81 -16.49
C PRO A 172 -1.03 24.17 -17.29
#